data_AF-A0A8D8HSF0-F1
#
_entry.id   AF-A0A8D8HSF0-F1
#
_cell.length_a   1.000
_cell.length_b   1.000
_cell.length_c   1.000
_cell.angle_alpha   90.00
_cell.angle_beta   90.00
_cell.angle_gamma   90.00
#
_symmetry.space_group_name_H-M   'P 1'
#
loop_
_entity.id
_entity.type
_entity.pdbx_description
1 polymer ?
#
loop_
_entity_poly.entity_id
_entity_poly.type
_entity_poly.pdbx_seq_one_letter_code
_entity_poly.pdbx_strand_id
1 'polypeptide(L)'
;VGSRVSLPCRVMNKSGQLQWTKDDFGLGTHRNLSGFERYSMVGSDEEGDFSLDIFPVMLDDDAKYQCQVGPGRKGTPGIRSRFASLMVLVPPEPPKIVQGDFMVTTEDR
;
A
#
# COMPACT_ATOMS: atom_id res chain seq x y z
N VAL A 1 2.43 2.49 -10.60
CA VAL A 1 1.33 3.48 -10.52
C VAL A 1 0.16 3.02 -11.37
N GLY A 2 -1.08 3.31 -10.96
CA GLY A 2 -2.31 2.96 -11.71
C GLY A 2 -2.83 1.54 -11.50
N SER A 3 -2.03 0.65 -10.92
CA SER A 3 -2.42 -0.71 -10.58
C SER A 3 -3.31 -0.77 -9.33
N ARG A 4 -3.90 -1.94 -9.06
CA ARG A 4 -4.55 -2.29 -7.79
C ARG A 4 -3.60 -3.15 -6.96
N VAL A 5 -3.54 -2.93 -5.65
CA VAL A 5 -2.78 -3.78 -4.72
C VAL A 5 -3.63 -4.07 -3.49
N SER A 6 -3.48 -5.29 -2.95
CA SER A 6 -4.13 -5.71 -1.72
C SER A 6 -3.08 -6.25 -0.74
N LEU A 7 -3.03 -5.69 0.47
CA LEU A 7 -2.17 -6.13 1.55
C LEU A 7 -2.97 -7.02 2.51
N PRO A 8 -2.66 -8.33 2.62
CA PRO A 8 -3.51 -9.25 3.36
C PRO A 8 -3.42 -9.06 4.88
N CYS A 9 -4.57 -9.01 5.55
CA CYS A 9 -4.64 -9.10 7.00
C CYS A 9 -5.88 -9.87 7.45
N ARG A 10 -5.66 -11.04 8.05
CA ARG A 10 -6.71 -11.88 8.63
C ARG A 10 -6.45 -12.12 10.12
N VAL A 11 -7.48 -11.97 10.93
CA VAL A 11 -7.38 -12.08 12.39
C VAL A 11 -8.38 -13.11 12.91
N MET A 12 -7.85 -14.19 13.45
CA MET A 12 -8.65 -15.20 14.15
C MET A 12 -9.04 -14.69 15.54
N ASN A 13 -10.27 -14.99 15.97
CA ASN A 13 -10.77 -14.62 17.30
C ASN A 13 -10.62 -13.12 17.64
N LYS A 14 -10.85 -12.25 16.66
CA LYS A 14 -10.70 -10.80 16.81
C LYS A 14 -11.58 -10.27 17.94
N SER A 15 -10.95 -9.68 18.96
CA SER A 15 -11.65 -9.12 20.14
C SER A 15 -11.56 -7.60 20.27
N GLY A 16 -10.57 -6.97 19.60
CA GLY A 16 -10.35 -5.53 19.57
C GLY A 16 -10.74 -4.86 18.24
N GLN A 17 -10.59 -3.54 18.16
CA GLN A 17 -10.72 -2.80 16.89
C GLN A 17 -9.47 -2.97 16.04
N LEU A 18 -9.66 -3.13 14.72
CA LEU A 18 -8.58 -3.24 13.75
C LEU A 18 -8.37 -1.89 13.04
N GLN A 19 -7.12 -1.55 12.79
CA GLN A 19 -6.70 -0.38 12.04
C GLN A 19 -5.44 -0.72 11.22
N TRP A 20 -5.37 -0.17 10.01
CA TRP A 20 -4.11 -0.11 9.27
C TRP A 20 -3.35 1.18 9.57
N THR A 21 -2.04 1.07 9.64
CA THR A 21 -1.15 2.24 9.63
C THR A 21 -0.37 2.31 8.32
N LYS A 22 -0.03 3.53 7.91
CA LYS A 22 0.89 3.87 6.83
C LYS A 22 1.94 4.83 7.40
N ASP A 23 3.20 4.42 7.44
CA ASP A 23 4.30 5.16 8.11
C ASP A 23 3.89 5.63 9.51
N ASP A 24 3.35 4.70 10.29
CA ASP A 24 2.84 4.88 11.65
C ASP A 24 1.63 5.83 11.79
N PHE A 25 1.14 6.42 10.70
CA PHE A 25 -0.13 7.17 10.67
C PHE A 25 -1.33 6.22 10.58
N GLY A 26 -2.33 6.40 11.45
CA GLY A 26 -3.54 5.59 11.46
C GLY A 26 -4.54 5.96 10.37
N LEU A 27 -4.89 5.00 9.51
CA LEU A 27 -5.82 5.22 8.38
C LEU A 27 -7.30 5.23 8.80
N GLY A 28 -7.61 4.73 10.00
CA GLY A 28 -8.96 4.61 10.54
C GLY A 28 -9.40 3.16 10.77
N THR A 29 -10.55 2.99 11.43
CA THR A 29 -11.06 1.69 11.87
C THR A 29 -12.27 1.19 11.06
N HIS A 30 -12.88 2.05 10.26
CA HIS A 30 -14.01 1.71 9.40
C HIS A 30 -13.54 1.21 8.04
N ARG A 31 -14.24 0.22 7.47
CA ARG A 31 -13.84 -0.43 6.20
C ARG A 31 -13.73 0.53 5.01
N ASN A 32 -14.49 1.61 5.00
CA ASN A 32 -14.45 2.61 3.95
C ASN A 32 -13.29 3.62 4.07
N LEU A 33 -12.54 3.60 5.18
CA LEU A 33 -11.41 4.50 5.44
C LEU A 33 -11.69 5.95 5.03
N SER A 34 -12.80 6.51 5.52
CA SER A 34 -13.24 7.87 5.17
C SER A 34 -12.11 8.88 5.35
N GLY A 35 -11.79 9.64 4.29
CA GLY A 35 -10.62 10.52 4.21
C GLY A 35 -9.51 9.99 3.30
N PHE A 36 -9.54 8.70 2.96
CA PHE A 36 -8.62 8.05 2.03
C PHE A 36 -9.41 7.41 0.88
N GLU A 37 -9.86 8.22 -0.09
CA GLU A 37 -10.83 7.81 -1.12
C GLU A 37 -10.42 6.59 -1.96
N ARG A 38 -9.11 6.32 -2.07
CA ARG A 38 -8.55 5.21 -2.84
C ARG A 38 -8.36 3.93 -2.02
N TYR A 39 -8.53 4.02 -0.70
CA TYR A 39 -8.20 2.95 0.23
C TYR A 39 -9.48 2.34 0.79
N SER A 40 -9.51 1.03 0.98
CA SER A 40 -10.59 0.36 1.70
C SER A 40 -10.10 -0.91 2.38
N MET A 41 -10.78 -1.36 3.43
CA MET A 41 -10.57 -2.70 4.00
C MET A 41 -11.60 -3.67 3.44
N VAL A 42 -11.15 -4.54 2.54
CA VAL A 42 -11.95 -5.59 1.91
C VAL A 42 -11.97 -6.87 2.76
N GLY A 43 -12.72 -7.88 2.32
CA GLY A 43 -12.97 -9.11 3.07
C GLY A 43 -14.25 -9.04 3.91
N SER A 44 -14.45 -10.03 4.77
CA SER A 44 -15.66 -10.16 5.61
C SER A 44 -15.30 -10.24 7.09
N ASP A 45 -16.22 -9.77 7.94
CA ASP A 45 -16.05 -9.83 9.40
C ASP A 45 -16.11 -11.27 9.92
N GLU A 46 -16.91 -12.14 9.27
CA GLU A 46 -17.04 -13.56 9.60
C GLU A 46 -15.71 -14.30 9.41
N GLU A 47 -15.00 -13.99 8.33
CA GLU A 47 -13.69 -14.55 8.05
C GLU A 47 -12.56 -13.90 8.86
N GLY A 48 -12.84 -12.75 9.48
CA GLY A 48 -11.85 -11.92 10.13
C GLY A 48 -10.87 -11.28 9.13
N ASP A 49 -11.27 -11.11 7.86
CA ASP A 49 -10.45 -10.53 6.79
C ASP A 49 -10.69 -9.02 6.66
N PHE A 50 -9.60 -8.27 6.81
CA PHE A 50 -9.54 -6.81 6.75
C PHE A 50 -8.36 -6.37 5.89
N SER A 51 -8.15 -7.08 4.78
CA SER A 51 -7.09 -6.77 3.82
C SER A 51 -7.22 -5.33 3.29
N LEU A 52 -6.12 -4.59 3.28
CA LEU A 52 -6.09 -3.21 2.79
C LEU A 52 -6.00 -3.24 1.27
N ASP A 53 -7.01 -2.73 0.60
CA ASP A 53 -7.07 -2.58 -0.85
C ASP A 53 -6.84 -1.13 -1.24
N ILE A 54 -5.95 -0.91 -2.22
CA ILE A 54 -5.55 0.41 -2.71
C ILE A 54 -5.73 0.43 -4.23
N PHE A 55 -6.59 1.33 -4.71
CA PHE A 55 -6.79 1.55 -6.15
C PHE A 55 -7.29 2.98 -6.46
N PRO A 56 -6.71 3.65 -7.48
CA PRO A 56 -5.47 3.31 -8.18
C PRO A 56 -4.24 3.60 -7.30
N VAL A 57 -3.17 2.82 -7.45
CA VAL A 57 -1.89 3.06 -6.75
C VAL A 57 -1.21 4.33 -7.25
N MET A 58 -0.75 5.19 -6.34
CA MET A 58 -0.01 6.44 -6.58
C MET A 58 1.38 6.39 -5.92
N LEU A 59 2.28 7.31 -6.32
CA LEU A 59 3.65 7.36 -5.78
C LEU A 59 3.67 7.56 -4.25
N ASP A 60 2.71 8.33 -3.72
CA ASP A 60 2.54 8.54 -2.28
C ASP A 60 2.21 7.25 -1.50
N ASP A 61 1.78 6.17 -2.18
CA ASP A 61 1.50 4.90 -1.51
C ASP A 61 2.76 4.11 -1.17
N ASP A 62 3.94 4.51 -1.66
CA ASP A 62 5.23 3.91 -1.29
C ASP A 62 5.55 4.20 0.18
N ALA A 63 5.31 3.20 1.02
CA ALA A 63 5.32 3.36 2.47
C ALA A 63 5.40 2.02 3.20
N LYS A 64 5.60 2.07 4.53
CA LYS A 64 5.48 0.91 5.41
C LYS A 64 4.09 0.83 6.01
N TYR A 65 3.43 -0.30 5.83
CA TYR A 65 2.10 -0.58 6.32
C TYR A 65 2.13 -1.59 7.47
N GLN A 66 1.22 -1.46 8.42
CA GLN A 66 1.03 -2.45 9.47
C GLN A 66 -0.45 -2.61 9.84
N CYS A 67 -0.89 -3.86 9.97
CA CYS A 67 -2.21 -4.19 10.48
C CYS A 67 -2.13 -4.32 12.01
N GLN A 68 -2.94 -3.55 12.72
CA GLN A 68 -2.94 -3.51 14.18
C GLN A 68 -4.34 -3.80 14.72
N VAL A 69 -4.41 -4.55 15.82
CA VAL A 69 -5.63 -4.75 16.59
C VAL A 69 -5.41 -4.25 18.00
N GLY A 70 -6.24 -3.32 18.45
CA GLY A 70 -6.20 -2.80 19.82
C GLY A 70 -6.60 -3.85 20.87
N PRO A 71 -6.44 -3.54 22.17
CA PRO A 71 -6.86 -4.45 23.23
C PRO A 71 -8.36 -4.80 23.16
N GLY A 72 -8.70 -6.05 23.46
CA GLY A 72 -10.07 -6.51 23.54
C GLY A 72 -10.76 -6.06 24.83
N ARG A 73 -12.10 -5.99 24.84
CA ARG A 73 -12.90 -5.55 26.00
C ARG A 73 -12.66 -6.37 27.29
N LYS A 74 -12.24 -7.62 27.15
CA LYS A 74 -11.93 -8.54 28.26
C LYS A 74 -10.43 -8.59 28.61
N GLY A 75 -9.66 -7.57 28.22
CA GLY A 75 -8.22 -7.49 28.53
C GLY A 75 -7.32 -8.33 27.61
N THR A 76 -7.84 -8.86 26.49
CA THR A 76 -6.99 -9.50 25.48
C THR A 76 -5.96 -8.48 24.97
N PRO A 77 -4.66 -8.80 24.97
CA PRO A 77 -3.63 -7.89 24.47
C PRO A 77 -3.86 -7.50 23.02
N GLY A 78 -3.47 -6.28 22.66
CA GLY A 78 -3.41 -5.87 21.26
C GLY A 78 -2.30 -6.62 20.51
N ILE A 79 -2.47 -6.77 19.21
CA ILE A 79 -1.51 -7.45 18.33
C ILE A 79 -1.16 -6.54 17.16
N ARG A 80 0.05 -6.72 16.63
CA ARG A 80 0.55 -6.00 15.45
C ARG A 80 1.14 -7.00 14.48
N SER A 81 0.81 -6.86 13.20
CA SER A 81 1.44 -7.67 12.15
C SER A 81 2.91 -7.30 11.97
N ARG A 82 3.63 -8.10 11.17
CA ARG A 82 4.86 -7.61 10.54
C ARG A 82 4.56 -6.36 9.69
N PHE A 83 5.57 -5.51 9.51
CA PHE A 83 5.48 -4.44 8.53
C PHE A 83 5.44 -5.03 7.11
N ALA A 84 4.64 -4.41 6.24
CA ALA A 84 4.61 -4.66 4.81
C ALA A 84 5.10 -3.38 4.10
N SER A 85 6.21 -3.46 3.38
CA SER A 85 6.67 -2.35 2.55
C SER A 85 6.04 -2.44 1.17
N LEU A 86 5.29 -1.41 0.76
CA LEU A 86 4.81 -1.27 -0.60
C LEU A 86 5.80 -0.41 -1.37
N MET A 87 6.36 -0.93 -2.48
CA MET A 87 7.21 -0.17 -3.38
C MET A 87 6.44 0.19 -4.65
N VAL A 88 6.41 1.46 -5.01
CA VAL A 88 5.65 1.94 -6.17
C VAL A 88 6.60 2.27 -7.32
N LEU A 89 6.52 1.47 -8.38
CA LEU A 89 7.29 1.69 -9.60
C LEU A 89 6.58 2.66 -10.54
N VAL A 90 7.35 3.58 -11.12
CA VAL A 90 6.92 4.58 -12.11
C VAL A 90 7.69 4.34 -13.41
N PRO A 91 7.01 4.11 -14.55
CA PRO A 91 7.67 4.04 -15.85
C PRO A 91 8.35 5.39 -16.19
N PRO A 92 9.57 5.38 -16.77
CA PRO A 92 10.21 6.61 -17.22
C PRO A 92 9.51 7.18 -18.45
N GLU A 93 9.83 8.44 -18.79
CA GLU A 93 9.49 9.01 -20.09
C GLU A 93 10.23 8.27 -21.22
N PRO A 94 9.70 8.30 -22.46
CA PRO A 94 10.42 7.77 -23.61
C PRO A 94 11.84 8.34 -23.69
N PRO A 95 12.86 7.49 -23.90
CA PRO A 95 14.23 7.95 -23.92
C PRO A 95 14.43 8.96 -25.06
N LYS A 96 15.21 10.01 -24.79
CA LYS A 96 15.60 11.02 -25.78
C LYS A 96 17.10 10.92 -26.03
N ILE A 97 17.49 10.73 -27.28
CA ILE A 97 18.89 10.82 -27.71
C ILE A 97 19.22 12.31 -27.87
N VAL A 98 20.11 12.84 -27.04
CA VAL A 98 20.45 14.28 -27.03
C VAL A 98 21.46 14.68 -28.11
N GLN A 99 22.14 13.71 -28.73
CA GLN A 99 22.94 13.90 -29.95
C GLN A 99 22.04 13.72 -31.17
N GLY A 100 21.58 14.84 -31.74
CA GLY A 100 20.68 14.87 -32.90
C GLY A 100 21.28 14.41 -34.23
N ASP A 101 20.42 14.44 -35.26
CA ASP A 101 20.41 14.03 -36.69
C ASP A 101 21.70 13.71 -37.50
N PHE A 102 22.92 13.93 -37.02
CA PHE A 102 24.12 13.76 -37.85
C PHE A 102 25.16 12.83 -37.20
N MET A 103 25.39 11.69 -37.85
CA MET A 103 26.58 10.87 -37.62
C MET A 103 27.77 11.55 -38.33
N VAL A 104 28.74 12.05 -37.59
CA VAL A 104 30.03 12.45 -38.18
C VAL A 104 30.84 11.17 -38.38
N THR A 105 30.84 10.62 -39.59
CA THR A 105 31.77 9.56 -39.97
C THR A 105 33.11 10.20 -40.30
N THR A 106 34.14 9.95 -39.49
CA THR A 106 35.52 10.20 -39.89
C THR A 106 35.91 9.13 -40.91
N GLU A 107 36.01 9.51 -42.18
CA GLU A 107 36.63 8.67 -43.21
C GLU A 107 38.15 8.69 -42.96
N ASP A 108 38.73 7.55 -42.58
CA ASP A 108 40.18 7.37 -42.46
C ASP A 108 40.81 7.45 -43.86
N ARG A 109 41.80 8.33 -44.03
CA ARG A 109 42.54 8.59 -45.28
C ARG A 109 43.72 7.65 -45.45
#